data_AF-A0A1W9U901-F1
#
_entry.id   AF-A0A1W9U901-F1
#
_cell.length_a   1.000
_cell.length_b   1.000
_cell.length_c   1.000
_cell.angle_alpha   90.00
_cell.angle_beta   90.00
_cell.angle_gamma   90.00
#
_symmetry.space_group_name_H-M   'P 1'
#
loop_
_entity.id
_entity.type
_entity.pdbx_description
1 polymer ?
#
loop_
_entity_poly.entity_id
_entity_poly.type
_entity_poly.pdbx_seq_one_letter_code
_entity_poly.pdbx_strand_id
1 'polypeptide(L)' 'MFIATLQLIPRFYLLYYTKIHGYPPAEADIQRYFKVSLPSVHQMVLTLKKKGLIEKDPHKSRSIQFLLPREELPDME' A
#
# COMPACT_ATOMS: atom_id res chain seq x y z
N MET A 1 -2.18 11.53 -17.42
CA MET A 1 -3.11 11.85 -16.31
C MET A 1 -3.37 10.69 -15.33
N PHE A 2 -2.75 9.51 -15.50
CA PHE A 2 -3.04 8.30 -14.69
C PHE A 2 -2.00 7.97 -13.59
N ILE A 3 -0.85 8.66 -13.56
CA ILE A 3 0.31 8.26 -12.73
C ILE A 3 0.33 8.99 -11.38
N ALA A 4 -0.23 10.21 -11.28
CA ALA A 4 -0.23 10.99 -10.04
C ALA A 4 -1.27 10.50 -9.02
N THR A 5 -2.44 10.05 -9.47
CA THR A 5 -3.53 9.55 -8.61
C THR A 5 -3.17 8.21 -7.95
N LEU A 6 -2.35 7.38 -8.59
CA LEU A 6 -1.94 6.08 -8.05
C LEU A 6 -0.95 6.16 -6.88
N GLN A 7 -0.38 7.34 -6.57
CA GLN A 7 0.58 7.48 -5.46
C GLN A 7 -0.09 7.72 -4.11
N LEU A 8 -1.25 8.40 -4.11
CA LEU A 8 -1.97 8.76 -2.89
C LEU A 8 -2.98 7.69 -2.48
N ILE A 9 -3.71 7.13 -3.43
CA ILE A 9 -4.77 6.14 -3.20
C ILE A 9 -4.29 4.90 -2.39
N PRO A 10 -3.11 4.30 -2.65
CA PRO A 10 -2.66 3.14 -1.87
C PRO A 10 -2.18 3.51 -0.46
N ARG A 11 -1.73 4.74 -0.19
CA ARG A 11 -1.28 5.18 1.15
C ARG A 11 -2.40 5.06 2.18
N PHE A 12 -3.54 5.68 1.86
CA PHE A 12 -4.72 5.64 2.73
C PHE A 12 -5.23 4.22 2.94
N TYR A 13 -5.23 3.40 1.88
CA TYR A 13 -5.75 2.05 1.97
C TYR A 13 -4.95 1.15 2.91
N LEU A 14 -3.61 1.17 2.84
CA LEU A 14 -2.78 0.30 3.70
C LEU A 14 -2.98 0.63 5.19
N LEU A 15 -3.06 1.93 5.53
CA LEU A 15 -3.28 2.40 6.90
C LEU A 15 -4.68 2.06 7.40
N TYR A 16 -5.70 2.35 6.59
CA TYR A 16 -7.09 2.06 6.89
C TYR A 16 -7.32 0.55 7.06
N TYR A 17 -6.78 -0.26 6.15
CA TYR A 17 -6.88 -1.71 6.21
C TYR A 17 -6.23 -2.24 7.49
N THR A 18 -5.03 -1.75 7.83
CA THR A 18 -4.36 -2.18 9.07
C THR A 18 -5.11 -1.71 10.32
N LYS A 19 -5.70 -0.50 10.33
CA LYS A 19 -6.53 0.02 11.43
C LYS A 19 -7.76 -0.86 11.67
N ILE A 20 -8.42 -1.32 10.60
CA ILE A 20 -9.66 -2.10 10.70
C ILE A 20 -9.40 -3.58 10.94
N HIS A 21 -8.43 -4.17 10.23
CA HIS A 21 -8.18 -5.61 10.26
C HIS A 21 -7.09 -6.02 11.25
N GLY A 22 -6.28 -5.08 11.75
CA GLY A 22 -5.19 -5.35 12.69
C GLY A 22 -3.94 -5.99 12.05
N TYR A 23 -3.94 -6.19 10.73
CA TYR A 23 -2.81 -6.71 9.97
C TYR A 23 -2.70 -6.02 8.60
N PRO A 24 -1.50 -5.92 8.01
CA PRO A 24 -1.32 -5.30 6.70
C PRO A 24 -1.91 -6.15 5.57
N PRO A 25 -2.45 -5.53 4.51
CA PRO A 25 -3.06 -6.27 3.41
C PRO A 25 -2.01 -7.00 2.57
N ALA A 26 -2.42 -8.09 1.93
CA ALA A 26 -1.66 -8.73 0.87
C ALA A 26 -1.90 -8.03 -0.48
N GLU A 27 -1.06 -8.31 -1.48
CA GLU A 27 -1.26 -7.80 -2.85
C GLU A 27 -2.62 -8.24 -3.42
N ALA A 28 -3.11 -9.42 -3.06
CA ALA A 28 -4.43 -9.91 -3.45
C ALA A 28 -5.58 -9.07 -2.86
N ASP A 29 -5.43 -8.53 -1.65
CA ASP A 29 -6.44 -7.67 -1.02
C ASP A 29 -6.52 -6.33 -1.74
N ILE A 30 -5.36 -5.75 -2.05
CA ILE A 30 -5.22 -4.52 -2.85
C ILE A 30 -5.85 -4.72 -4.24
N GLN A 31 -5.58 -5.87 -4.88
CA GLN A 31 -6.15 -6.22 -6.18
C GLN A 31 -7.68 -6.25 -6.13
N ARG A 32 -8.25 -6.89 -5.10
CA ARG A 32 -9.71 -7.01 -4.93
C ARG A 32 -10.37 -5.67 -4.63
N TYR A 33 -9.75 -4.84 -3.79
CA TYR A 33 -10.29 -3.55 -3.40
C TYR A 33 -10.28 -2.55 -4.56
N PHE A 34 -9.13 -2.43 -5.24
CA PHE A 34 -8.97 -1.47 -6.35
C PHE A 34 -9.41 -2.01 -7.71
N LYS A 35 -9.76 -3.29 -7.80
CA LYS A 35 -10.15 -3.98 -9.04
C LYS A 35 -9.13 -3.81 -10.17
N VAL A 36 -7.85 -3.78 -9.81
CA VAL A 36 -6.73 -3.71 -10.75
C VAL A 36 -6.13 -5.10 -10.98
N SER A 37 -5.24 -5.25 -11.95
CA SER A 37 -4.55 -6.52 -12.20
C SER A 37 -3.39 -6.74 -11.20
N LEU A 38 -3.08 -8.01 -10.91
CA LEU A 38 -1.95 -8.38 -10.03
C LEU A 38 -0.62 -7.76 -10.46
N PRO A 39 -0.25 -7.74 -11.77
CA PRO A 39 1.00 -7.11 -12.20
C PRO A 39 1.06 -5.61 -11.89
N SER A 40 -0.07 -4.91 -11.99
CA SER A 40 -0.16 -3.48 -11.64
C SER A 40 0.02 -3.25 -10.15
N VAL A 41 -0.58 -4.10 -9.30
CA VAL A 41 -0.34 -4.05 -7.85
C VAL A 41 1.12 -4.31 -7.54
N HIS A 42 1.71 -5.33 -8.16
CA HIS A 42 3.11 -5.67 -7.94
C HIS A 42 4.04 -4.51 -8.34
N GLN A 43 3.83 -3.91 -9.51
CA GLN A 43 4.60 -2.74 -9.96
C GLN A 43 4.41 -1.53 -9.04
N MET A 44 3.19 -1.31 -8.53
CA MET A 44 2.92 -0.27 -7.53
C MET A 44 3.72 -0.50 -6.25
N VAL A 45 3.71 -1.72 -5.71
CA VAL A 45 4.49 -2.10 -4.52
C VAL A 45 5.99 -1.91 -4.76
N LEU A 46 6.51 -2.34 -5.91
CA LEU A 46 7.91 -2.12 -6.27
C LEU A 46 8.25 -0.63 -6.36
N THR A 47 7.37 0.18 -6.94
CA THR A 47 7.55 1.62 -7.05
C THR A 47 7.59 2.29 -5.67
N LEU A 48 6.68 1.92 -4.78
CA LEU A 48 6.64 2.43 -3.41
C LEU A 48 7.88 1.98 -2.60
N LYS A 49 8.31 0.73 -2.76
CA LYS A 49 9.55 0.22 -2.14
C LYS A 49 10.78 0.97 -2.65
N LYS A 50 10.87 1.21 -3.96
CA LYS A 50 11.96 1.99 -4.58
C LYS A 50 11.99 3.44 -4.08
N LYS A 51 10.81 3.99 -3.74
CA LYS A 51 10.69 5.32 -3.14
C LYS A 51 10.98 5.36 -1.64
N GLY A 52 11.27 4.21 -1.00
CA GLY A 52 11.48 4.13 0.46
C GLY A 52 10.21 4.37 1.27
N LEU A 53 9.04 4.30 0.63
CA LEU A 53 7.75 4.57 1.27
C LEU A 53 7.21 3.34 1.98
N ILE A 54 7.52 2.14 1.48
CA ILE A 54 7.10 0.89 2.09
C ILE A 54 8.27 -0.09 2.21
N GLU A 55 8.17 -0.94 3.21
CA GLU A 55 8.94 -2.17 3.32
C GLU A 55 8.04 -3.37 3.03
N LYS A 56 8.62 -4.38 2.40
CA LYS A 56 7.99 -5.67 2.16
C LYS A 56 9.05 -6.74 2.21
N ASP A 57 8.82 -7.75 3.04
CA ASP A 57 9.57 -9.00 3.03
C ASP A 57 9.02 -9.89 1.90
N PRO A 58 9.80 -10.16 0.84
CA PRO A 58 9.34 -10.97 -0.29
C PRO A 58 9.00 -12.42 0.11
N HIS A 59 9.49 -12.90 1.24
CA HIS A 59 9.26 -14.28 1.71
C HIS A 59 8.05 -14.41 2.64
N LYS A 60 7.38 -13.30 2.97
CA LYS A 60 6.22 -13.29 3.87
C LYS A 60 5.02 -12.66 3.18
N SER A 61 3.91 -13.40 3.17
CA SER A 61 2.61 -12.81 2.86
C SER A 61 2.25 -11.81 3.96
N ARG A 62 1.56 -10.71 3.60
CA ARG A 62 1.15 -9.65 4.55
C ARG A 62 2.35 -9.02 5.30
N SER A 63 3.42 -8.72 4.59
CA SER A 63 4.62 -8.07 5.15
C SER A 63 4.77 -6.62 4.71
N ILE A 64 3.77 -6.07 4.01
CA ILE A 64 3.79 -4.69 3.52
C ILE A 64 3.61 -3.76 4.72
N GLN A 65 4.67 -3.04 5.09
CA GLN A 65 4.66 -2.04 6.15
C GLN A 65 4.99 -0.67 5.55
N PHE A 66 4.29 0.37 6.00
CA PHE A 66 4.56 1.73 5.55
C PHE A 66 5.64 2.37 6.44
N LEU A 67 6.60 3.04 5.81
CA LEU A 67 7.69 3.77 6.47
C LEU A 67 7.47 5.29 6.43
N LEU A 68 6.22 5.76 6.40
CA LEU A 68 5.98 7.19 6.36
C LEU A 68 6.19 7.83 7.73
N PRO A 69 6.81 9.02 7.76
CA PRO A 69 6.75 9.87 8.94
C PRO A 69 5.29 10.21 9.27
N ARG A 70 4.98 10.29 10.57
CA ARG A 70 3.60 10.45 11.07
C ARG A 70 2.96 11.75 10.58
N GLU A 71 3.78 12.75 10.29
CA GLU A 71 3.39 14.07 9.78
C GLU A 71 2.84 14.03 8.35
N GLU A 72 3.17 12.97 7.60
CA GLU A 72 2.64 12.72 6.27
C GLU A 72 1.40 11.81 6.31
N LEU A 73 1.08 11.25 7.46
CA LEU A 73 -0.14 10.47 7.62
C LEU A 73 -1.30 11.46 7.75
N PRO A 74 -2.28 11.41 6.83
CA PRO A 74 -3.48 12.22 6.95
C PRO A 74 -4.23 11.81 8.22
N ASP A 75 -4.73 12.79 8.96
CA ASP A 75 -5.57 12.54 10.13
C ASP A 75 -6.79 11.72 9.68
N MET A 76 -6.84 10.47 10.13
CA MET A 76 -7.95 9.58 9.87
C MET A 76 -8.99 9.77 10.96
N GLU A 77 -9.87 10.77 10.79
CA GLU A 77 -11.11 10.93 11.58
C GLU A 77 -11.97 9.65 11.55
#